data_AF-A0A3B9NCU3-F1
#
_entry.id   AF-A0A3B9NCU3-F1
#
_cell.length_a   1.000
_cell.length_b   1.000
_cell.length_c   1.000
_cell.angle_alpha   90.00
_cell.angle_beta   90.00
_cell.angle_gamma   90.00
#
_symmetry.space_group_name_H-M   'P 1'
#
loop_
_entity.id
_entity.type
_entity.pdbx_description
1 polymer ?
#
loop_
_entity_poly.entity_id
_entity_poly.type
_entity_poly.pdbx_seq_one_letter_code
_entity_poly.pdbx_strand_id
1 'polypeptide(L)'
;MNNNQLTKPFWFANVWNFFPEFTVEDLEINYLRWSAYRKSFARMLQPVQLDQMLDASCLEMLPTDLTGIVISFHYGPYRLIPRYLLAAGYKVSVLASPSIIQKEQKETEHLLQFNNLEVDCLRYIDASRSTVLKNVVSDLNEKRLILVYLDADEGANRLAAKGTRSLLKVSVAASRLYFRASIAQLAFRFHIPLAFLLMEKNENNGLWNLALSKRLSCKRAEQLDGFMKRFKRKLNTTINRIVMKEWTAWENWPLIHFYQPELWETGVVLKNKPTWIMPIWLGQRAFFFDAKNRQFFELKTGNLLKG
;
A
#
# COMPACT_ATOMS: atom_id res chain seq x y z
N MET A 1 19.83 -6.72 -8.37
CA MET A 1 19.38 -8.12 -8.14
C MET A 1 17.94 -8.22 -8.59
N ASN A 2 17.57 -9.25 -9.34
CA ASN A 2 16.21 -9.41 -9.84
C ASN A 2 15.33 -9.89 -8.66
N ASN A 3 14.71 -8.95 -7.94
CA ASN A 3 13.97 -9.16 -6.68
C ASN A 3 12.79 -10.17 -6.77
N ASN A 4 12.46 -10.64 -7.98
CA ASN A 4 11.41 -11.62 -8.23
C ASN A 4 11.66 -12.98 -7.56
N GLN A 5 12.91 -13.40 -7.37
CA GLN A 5 13.23 -14.73 -6.81
C GLN A 5 12.81 -14.89 -5.34
N LEU A 6 12.77 -13.79 -4.58
CA LEU A 6 12.34 -13.80 -3.18
C LEU A 6 10.87 -13.41 -2.98
N THR A 7 10.20 -12.94 -4.04
CA THR A 7 8.82 -12.46 -3.96
C THR A 7 7.86 -13.56 -3.51
N LYS A 8 7.88 -14.73 -4.16
CA LYS A 8 7.00 -15.85 -3.81
C LYS A 8 7.26 -16.41 -2.40
N PRO A 9 8.52 -16.71 -2.00
CA PRO A 9 8.81 -17.15 -0.63
C PRO A 9 8.32 -16.18 0.44
N PHE A 10 8.60 -14.89 0.31
CA PHE A 10 8.11 -13.90 1.28
C PHE A 10 6.60 -13.74 1.23
N TRP A 11 5.98 -13.80 0.04
CA TRP A 11 4.53 -13.79 -0.08
C TRP A 11 3.91 -14.96 0.70
N PHE A 12 4.43 -16.19 0.53
CA PHE A 12 3.94 -17.38 1.23
C PHE A 12 4.05 -17.24 2.75
N ALA A 13 5.25 -16.89 3.23
CA ALA A 13 5.53 -16.69 4.66
C ALA A 13 4.64 -15.60 5.27
N ASN A 14 4.36 -14.55 4.51
CA ASN A 14 3.55 -13.44 4.96
C ASN A 14 2.08 -13.84 4.99
N VAL A 15 1.52 -14.36 3.91
CA VAL A 15 0.10 -14.75 3.83
C VAL A 15 -0.24 -15.81 4.87
N TRP A 16 0.60 -16.83 5.03
CA TRP A 16 0.38 -17.88 6.03
C TRP A 16 0.36 -17.34 7.47
N ASN A 17 1.11 -16.26 7.78
CA ASN A 17 1.04 -15.62 9.10
C ASN A 17 -0.33 -14.96 9.38
N PHE A 18 -1.07 -14.57 8.33
CA PHE A 18 -2.42 -14.00 8.47
C PHE A 18 -3.52 -15.05 8.32
N PHE A 19 -3.27 -16.10 7.53
CA PHE A 19 -4.19 -17.20 7.23
C PHE A 19 -3.50 -18.56 7.48
N PRO A 20 -3.23 -18.91 8.75
CA PRO A 20 -2.49 -20.14 9.09
C PRO A 20 -3.25 -21.43 8.71
N GLU A 21 -4.54 -21.32 8.45
CA GLU A 21 -5.41 -22.40 7.98
C GLU A 21 -5.18 -22.79 6.51
N PHE A 22 -4.53 -21.94 5.72
CA PHE A 22 -4.28 -22.23 4.31
C PHE A 22 -3.26 -23.34 4.11
N THR A 23 -3.59 -24.27 3.22
CA THR A 23 -2.69 -25.29 2.72
C THR A 23 -1.69 -24.71 1.72
N VAL A 24 -0.66 -25.48 1.36
CA VAL A 24 0.30 -25.09 0.31
C VAL A 24 -0.40 -24.86 -1.03
N GLU A 25 -1.43 -25.65 -1.33
CA GLU A 25 -2.22 -25.52 -2.55
C GLU A 25 -3.03 -24.21 -2.55
N ASP A 26 -3.67 -23.88 -1.43
CA ASP A 26 -4.38 -22.60 -1.27
C ASP A 26 -3.44 -21.41 -1.51
N LEU A 27 -2.23 -21.47 -0.94
CA LEU A 27 -1.23 -20.43 -1.09
C LEU A 27 -0.74 -20.31 -2.54
N GLU A 28 -0.58 -21.43 -3.24
CA GLU A 28 -0.21 -21.44 -4.66
C GLU A 28 -1.29 -20.79 -5.53
N ILE A 29 -2.56 -21.21 -5.35
CA ILE A 29 -3.71 -20.66 -6.09
C ILE A 29 -3.82 -19.15 -5.86
N ASN A 30 -3.71 -18.71 -4.61
CA ASN A 30 -3.84 -17.30 -4.27
C ASN A 30 -2.61 -16.47 -4.69
N TYR A 31 -1.41 -17.05 -4.73
CA TYR A 31 -0.23 -16.40 -5.29
C TYR A 31 -0.38 -16.19 -6.80
N LEU A 32 -0.89 -17.18 -7.52
CA LEU A 32 -1.20 -17.05 -8.95
C LEU A 32 -2.24 -15.94 -9.19
N ARG A 33 -3.28 -15.85 -8.35
CA ARG A 33 -4.28 -14.77 -8.40
C ARG A 33 -3.65 -13.40 -8.13
N TRP A 34 -2.85 -13.26 -7.07
CA TRP A 34 -2.12 -12.03 -6.75
C TRP A 34 -1.21 -11.59 -7.92
N SER A 35 -0.48 -12.54 -8.52
CA SER A 35 0.39 -12.30 -9.67
C SER A 35 -0.40 -11.89 -10.92
N ALA A 36 -1.54 -12.54 -11.17
CA ALA A 36 -2.43 -12.19 -12.27
C ALA A 36 -2.98 -10.76 -12.13
N TYR A 37 -3.34 -10.34 -10.92
CA TYR A 37 -3.74 -8.96 -10.65
C TYR A 37 -2.62 -7.96 -10.95
N ARG A 38 -1.36 -8.23 -10.60
CA ARG A 38 -0.25 -7.32 -10.96
C ARG A 38 -0.14 -7.11 -12.47
N LYS A 39 -0.24 -8.20 -13.24
CA LYS A 39 -0.20 -8.14 -14.72
C LYS A 39 -1.42 -7.41 -15.28
N SER A 40 -2.61 -7.69 -14.76
CA SER A 40 -3.86 -7.06 -15.19
C SER A 40 -3.85 -5.55 -14.92
N PHE A 41 -3.47 -5.13 -13.71
CA PHE A 41 -3.43 -3.71 -13.33
C PHE A 41 -2.37 -2.94 -14.10
N ALA A 42 -1.22 -3.54 -14.40
CA ALA A 42 -0.22 -2.92 -15.28
C ALA A 42 -0.77 -2.65 -16.69
N ARG A 43 -1.62 -3.54 -17.22
CA ARG A 43 -2.30 -3.32 -18.52
C ARG A 43 -3.36 -2.22 -18.45
N MET A 44 -3.95 -1.97 -17.29
CA MET A 44 -4.91 -0.86 -17.13
C MET A 44 -4.24 0.52 -17.15
N LEU A 45 -2.91 0.59 -16.99
CA LEU A 45 -2.15 1.85 -16.96
C LEU A 45 -1.75 2.36 -18.34
N GLN A 46 -2.19 1.71 -19.42
CA GLN A 46 -1.98 2.24 -20.76
C GLN A 46 -2.56 3.67 -20.87
N PRO A 47 -1.97 4.53 -21.72
CA PRO A 47 -2.49 5.88 -21.94
C PRO A 47 -3.95 5.81 -22.39
N VAL A 48 -4.80 6.60 -21.74
CA VAL A 48 -6.23 6.73 -22.02
C VAL A 48 -6.61 8.19 -21.84
N GLN A 49 -7.56 8.67 -22.64
CA GLN A 49 -8.09 10.02 -22.47
C GLN A 49 -8.92 10.04 -21.18
N LEU A 50 -8.70 11.03 -20.33
CA LEU A 50 -9.28 11.07 -18.98
C LEU A 50 -10.81 11.19 -19.02
N ASP A 51 -11.37 11.84 -20.04
CA ASP A 51 -12.82 11.90 -20.27
C ASP A 51 -13.44 10.53 -20.54
N GLN A 52 -12.69 9.60 -21.14
CA GLN A 52 -13.08 8.21 -21.36
C GLN A 52 -12.94 7.32 -20.12
N MET A 53 -12.17 7.75 -19.11
CA MET A 53 -12.05 7.01 -17.85
C MET A 53 -13.28 7.17 -16.95
N LEU A 54 -14.01 8.27 -17.11
CA LEU A 54 -15.15 8.61 -16.28
C LEU A 54 -16.37 7.84 -16.77
N ASP A 55 -16.59 6.64 -16.22
CA ASP A 55 -17.96 6.20 -16.06
C ASP A 55 -18.69 7.26 -15.21
N ALA A 56 -19.90 7.65 -15.60
CA ALA A 56 -20.70 8.63 -14.86
C ALA A 56 -20.84 8.24 -13.38
N SER A 57 -20.89 6.92 -13.10
CA SER A 57 -20.92 6.37 -11.75
C SER A 57 -19.70 6.74 -10.89
N CYS A 58 -18.51 6.93 -11.50
CA CYS A 58 -17.29 7.35 -10.78
C CYS A 58 -17.35 8.84 -10.39
N LEU A 59 -17.96 9.69 -11.20
CA LEU A 59 -18.13 11.12 -10.91
C LEU A 59 -19.12 11.36 -9.78
N GLU A 60 -20.21 10.58 -9.71
CA GLU A 60 -21.19 10.68 -8.62
C GLU A 60 -20.58 10.35 -7.24
N MET A 61 -19.52 9.54 -7.20
CA MET A 61 -18.87 9.13 -5.96
C MET A 61 -17.86 10.14 -5.41
N LEU A 62 -17.35 11.04 -6.24
CA LEU A 62 -16.37 12.05 -5.85
C LEU A 62 -17.06 13.40 -5.67
N PRO A 63 -17.15 13.93 -4.43
CA PRO A 63 -17.87 15.17 -4.18
C PRO A 63 -17.04 16.35 -4.70
N THR A 64 -17.63 17.27 -5.45
CA THR A 64 -16.94 18.43 -6.03
C THR A 64 -16.18 19.30 -5.00
N ASP A 65 -16.57 19.23 -3.73
CA ASP A 65 -15.93 19.92 -2.60
C ASP A 65 -14.90 19.06 -1.83
N LEU A 66 -14.45 17.94 -2.41
CA LEU A 66 -13.41 17.11 -1.82
C LEU A 66 -12.12 17.93 -1.65
N THR A 67 -11.63 17.98 -0.43
CA THR A 67 -10.42 18.73 -0.03
C THR A 67 -9.68 17.95 1.05
N GLY A 68 -8.43 18.33 1.32
CA GLY A 68 -7.63 17.74 2.39
C GLY A 68 -6.75 16.59 1.93
N ILE A 69 -6.55 15.63 2.83
CA ILE A 69 -5.71 14.46 2.58
C ILE A 69 -6.60 13.26 2.28
N VAL A 70 -6.33 12.66 1.13
CA VAL A 70 -6.90 11.40 0.68
C VAL A 70 -5.90 10.28 0.96
N ILE A 71 -6.30 9.32 1.77
CA ILE A 71 -5.49 8.17 2.16
C ILE A 71 -5.91 6.98 1.32
N SER A 72 -4.94 6.31 0.73
CA SER A 72 -5.13 5.10 -0.06
C SER A 72 -4.13 4.02 0.35
N PHE A 73 -4.24 2.87 -0.32
CA PHE A 73 -3.38 1.71 -0.15
C PHE A 73 -2.97 1.19 -1.52
N HIS A 74 -1.92 0.38 -1.58
CA HIS A 74 -1.50 -0.33 -2.78
C HIS A 74 -2.45 -1.49 -3.12
N TYR A 75 -3.76 -1.21 -3.16
CA TYR A 75 -4.85 -2.16 -3.26
C TYR A 75 -5.68 -1.93 -4.54
N GLY A 76 -5.95 -3.00 -5.27
CA GLY A 76 -6.59 -2.91 -6.59
C GLY A 76 -5.69 -2.19 -7.60
N PRO A 77 -6.25 -1.65 -8.70
CA PRO A 77 -5.52 -0.81 -9.66
C PRO A 77 -5.30 0.60 -9.11
N TYR A 78 -4.73 0.72 -7.92
CA TYR A 78 -4.58 1.98 -7.17
C TYR A 78 -3.83 3.08 -7.93
N ARG A 79 -2.93 2.72 -8.86
CA ARG A 79 -2.21 3.66 -9.73
C ARG A 79 -3.15 4.44 -10.67
N LEU A 80 -4.41 4.01 -10.82
CA LEU A 80 -5.44 4.77 -11.52
C LEU A 80 -6.06 5.88 -10.68
N ILE A 81 -5.92 5.87 -9.34
CA ILE A 81 -6.54 6.86 -8.45
C ILE A 81 -6.15 8.30 -8.84
N PRO A 82 -4.87 8.64 -9.06
CA PRO A 82 -4.50 9.98 -9.52
C PRO A 82 -5.20 10.35 -10.84
N ARG A 83 -5.33 9.41 -11.78
CA ARG A 83 -5.99 9.64 -13.07
C ARG A 83 -7.48 9.92 -12.91
N TYR A 84 -8.18 9.14 -12.08
CA TYR A 84 -9.59 9.39 -11.76
C TYR A 84 -9.81 10.75 -11.09
N LEU A 85 -8.90 11.15 -10.18
CA LEU A 85 -8.99 12.46 -9.54
C LEU A 85 -8.74 13.60 -10.54
N LEU A 86 -7.76 13.47 -11.44
CA LEU A 86 -7.53 14.44 -12.51
C LEU A 86 -8.73 14.54 -13.46
N ALA A 87 -9.29 13.40 -13.85
CA ALA A 87 -10.48 13.33 -14.70
C ALA A 87 -11.68 14.03 -14.04
N ALA A 88 -11.85 13.85 -12.73
CA ALA A 88 -12.86 14.56 -11.95
C ALA A 88 -12.54 16.05 -11.69
N GLY A 89 -11.46 16.59 -12.27
CA GLY A 89 -11.10 18.01 -12.22
C GLY A 89 -10.28 18.45 -11.00
N TYR A 90 -9.80 17.52 -10.17
CA TYR A 90 -8.97 17.89 -9.02
C TYR A 90 -7.51 18.11 -9.42
N LYS A 91 -6.89 19.11 -8.80
CA LYS A 91 -5.42 19.17 -8.69
C LYS A 91 -4.96 18.20 -7.60
N VAL A 92 -3.92 17.42 -7.87
CA VAL A 92 -3.45 16.36 -6.97
C VAL A 92 -1.96 16.51 -6.67
N SER A 93 -1.59 16.26 -5.42
CA SER A 93 -0.21 16.09 -4.96
C SER A 93 -0.05 14.74 -4.31
N VAL A 94 0.87 13.92 -4.81
CA VAL A 94 1.14 12.58 -4.29
C VAL A 94 2.39 12.62 -3.40
N LEU A 95 2.28 12.13 -2.17
CA LEU A 95 3.46 11.93 -1.30
C LEU A 95 4.16 10.63 -1.69
N ALA A 96 5.43 10.71 -2.05
CA ALA A 96 6.23 9.57 -2.49
C ALA A 96 7.72 9.76 -2.18
N SER A 97 8.53 8.71 -2.28
CA SER A 97 10.00 8.82 -2.24
C SER A 97 10.58 9.50 -3.45
N PRO A 98 11.85 9.95 -3.35
CA PRO A 98 12.67 10.24 -4.50
C PRO A 98 12.69 9.14 -5.57
N SER A 99 12.80 7.85 -5.20
CA SER A 99 12.87 6.74 -6.15
C SER A 99 11.56 6.51 -6.89
N ILE A 100 10.41 6.59 -6.19
CA ILE A 100 9.10 6.50 -6.83
C ILE A 100 8.85 7.73 -7.71
N ILE A 101 9.19 8.93 -7.25
CA ILE A 101 9.07 10.15 -8.06
C ILE A 101 9.84 10.01 -9.37
N GLN A 102 11.09 9.58 -9.30
CA GLN A 102 11.92 9.38 -10.48
C GLN A 102 11.33 8.33 -11.43
N LYS A 103 10.77 7.24 -10.89
CA LYS A 103 10.14 6.17 -11.67
C LYS A 103 8.88 6.65 -12.39
N GLU A 104 8.02 7.40 -11.70
CA GLU A 104 6.71 7.81 -12.20
C GLU A 104 6.76 9.11 -13.03
N GLN A 105 7.90 9.83 -13.03
CA GLN A 105 8.04 11.13 -13.69
C GLN A 105 7.68 11.08 -15.18
N LYS A 106 8.30 10.18 -15.95
CA LYS A 106 8.08 10.08 -17.40
C LYS A 106 6.63 9.72 -17.74
N GLU A 107 6.05 8.79 -16.99
CA GLU A 107 4.66 8.36 -17.18
C GLU A 107 3.67 9.49 -16.83
N THR A 108 3.99 10.27 -15.80
CA THR A 108 3.20 11.44 -15.39
C THR A 108 3.25 12.55 -16.44
N GLU A 109 4.44 12.91 -16.92
CA GLU A 109 4.62 13.91 -17.99
C GLU A 109 3.86 13.51 -19.26
N HIS A 110 3.99 12.24 -19.67
CA HIS A 110 3.27 11.71 -20.82
C HIS A 110 1.75 11.74 -20.62
N LEU A 111 1.24 11.37 -19.43
CA LEU A 111 -0.18 11.42 -19.11
C LEU A 111 -0.75 12.84 -19.25
N LEU A 112 -0.05 13.84 -18.70
CA LEU A 112 -0.50 15.24 -18.73
C LEU A 112 -0.48 15.79 -20.15
N GLN A 113 0.58 15.53 -20.91
CA GLN A 113 0.68 15.93 -22.32
C GLN A 113 -0.40 15.28 -23.18
N PHE A 114 -0.62 13.97 -23.03
CA PHE A 114 -1.62 13.23 -23.80
C PHE A 114 -3.06 13.76 -23.57
N ASN A 115 -3.32 14.34 -22.40
CA ASN A 115 -4.63 14.88 -22.02
C ASN A 115 -4.70 16.41 -22.09
N ASN A 116 -3.69 17.08 -22.67
CA ASN A 116 -3.61 18.55 -22.73
C ASN A 116 -3.80 19.24 -21.37
N LEU A 117 -3.31 18.63 -20.29
CA LEU A 117 -3.38 19.18 -18.94
C LEU A 117 -2.15 20.03 -18.62
N GLU A 118 -2.33 21.06 -17.80
CA GLU A 118 -1.23 21.80 -17.22
C GLU A 118 -0.32 20.89 -16.39
N VAL A 119 0.99 21.12 -16.45
CA VAL A 119 2.01 20.37 -15.68
C VAL A 119 1.72 20.41 -14.17
N ASP A 120 1.11 21.50 -13.70
CA ASP A 120 0.78 21.67 -12.28
C ASP A 120 -0.46 20.86 -11.85
N CYS A 121 -1.24 20.21 -12.73
CA CYS A 121 -2.42 19.45 -12.29
C CYS A 121 -2.06 18.22 -11.43
N LEU A 122 -0.92 17.58 -11.67
CA LEU A 122 -0.41 16.45 -10.88
C LEU A 122 1.06 16.67 -10.54
N ARG A 123 1.38 16.74 -9.25
CA ARG A 123 2.76 16.84 -8.77
C ARG A 123 3.07 15.85 -7.66
N TYR A 124 4.34 15.67 -7.39
CA TYR A 124 4.80 14.80 -6.30
C TYR A 124 5.53 15.61 -5.23
N ILE A 125 5.25 15.26 -3.97
CA ILE A 125 5.95 15.79 -2.80
C ILE A 125 6.89 14.69 -2.30
N ASP A 126 8.18 15.00 -2.29
CA ASP A 126 9.22 14.13 -1.72
C ASP A 126 9.01 14.00 -0.20
N ALA A 127 8.55 12.82 0.22
CA ALA A 127 8.24 12.50 1.61
C ALA A 127 9.49 12.38 2.51
N SER A 128 10.69 12.36 1.93
CA SER A 128 11.95 12.26 2.66
C SER A 128 12.52 13.63 3.09
N ARG A 129 12.06 14.73 2.48
CA ARG A 129 12.56 16.08 2.75
C ARG A 129 12.02 16.64 4.06
N SER A 130 12.86 17.44 4.72
CA SER A 130 12.46 18.22 5.91
C SER A 130 11.33 19.22 5.62
N THR A 131 11.18 19.64 4.36
CA THR A 131 10.15 20.59 3.90
C THR A 131 8.80 19.96 3.58
N VAL A 132 8.65 18.62 3.71
CA VAL A 132 7.41 17.91 3.35
C VAL A 132 6.15 18.53 3.97
N LEU A 133 6.20 18.95 5.24
CA LEU A 133 5.06 19.54 5.92
C LEU A 133 4.68 20.92 5.36
N LYS A 134 5.68 21.74 5.03
CA LYS A 134 5.48 23.06 4.41
C LYS A 134 4.81 22.89 3.04
N ASN A 135 5.28 21.93 2.25
CA ASN A 135 4.72 21.65 0.93
C ASN A 135 3.27 21.16 1.06
N VAL A 136 2.99 20.19 1.94
CA VAL A 136 1.62 19.71 2.17
C VAL A 136 0.66 20.86 2.53
N VAL A 137 1.05 21.75 3.43
CA VAL A 137 0.20 22.90 3.81
C VAL A 137 0.04 23.90 2.66
N SER A 138 1.10 24.19 1.89
CA SER A 138 1.03 25.06 0.72
C SER A 138 0.04 24.53 -0.32
N ASP A 139 0.15 23.25 -0.66
CA ASP A 139 -0.69 22.58 -1.63
C ASP A 139 -2.16 22.58 -1.19
N LEU A 140 -2.43 22.35 0.10
CA LEU A 140 -3.78 22.42 0.65
C LEU A 140 -4.39 23.83 0.54
N ASN A 141 -3.60 24.89 0.74
CA ASN A 141 -4.04 26.27 0.55
C ASN A 141 -4.36 26.59 -0.92
N GLU A 142 -3.67 25.93 -1.85
CA GLU A 142 -3.96 25.96 -3.30
C GLU A 142 -5.15 25.07 -3.71
N LYS A 143 -5.93 24.57 -2.73
CA LYS A 143 -7.07 23.65 -2.94
C LYS A 143 -6.69 22.34 -3.64
N ARG A 144 -5.44 21.89 -3.48
CA ARG A 144 -4.96 20.61 -4.00
C ARG A 144 -5.28 19.47 -3.05
N LEU A 145 -5.67 18.32 -3.62
CA LEU A 145 -5.78 17.08 -2.86
C LEU A 145 -4.41 16.51 -2.58
N ILE A 146 -4.20 16.07 -1.34
CA ILE A 146 -2.98 15.39 -0.94
C ILE A 146 -3.24 13.89 -0.91
N LEU A 147 -2.71 13.14 -1.87
CA LEU A 147 -2.83 11.68 -1.92
C LEU A 147 -1.65 11.01 -1.19
N VAL A 148 -1.98 10.14 -0.24
CA VAL A 148 -1.00 9.42 0.58
C VAL A 148 -1.31 7.93 0.56
N TYR A 149 -0.33 7.10 0.19
CA TYR A 149 -0.41 5.65 0.36
C TYR A 149 0.13 5.26 1.74
N LEU A 150 -0.76 4.83 2.64
CA LEU A 150 -0.40 4.60 4.05
C LEU A 150 0.47 3.35 4.25
N ASP A 151 0.47 2.46 3.27
CA ASP A 151 1.24 1.22 3.17
C ASP A 151 2.40 1.33 2.18
N ALA A 152 2.98 2.51 1.97
CA ALA A 152 4.22 2.64 1.19
C ALA A 152 5.45 2.15 1.99
N ASP A 153 6.32 1.36 1.35
CA ASP A 153 7.45 0.61 1.92
C ASP A 153 8.43 1.45 2.75
N GLU A 154 8.63 2.73 2.42
CA GLU A 154 9.55 3.61 3.16
C GLU A 154 9.07 3.96 4.56
N GLY A 155 7.75 3.84 4.80
CA GLY A 155 7.20 3.91 6.14
C GLY A 155 7.68 2.75 7.01
N ALA A 156 7.86 1.57 6.40
CA ALA A 156 7.95 0.26 7.04
C ALA A 156 9.39 -0.10 7.48
N ASN A 157 10.41 0.13 6.63
CA ASN A 157 11.82 -0.07 6.98
C ASN A 157 12.30 0.79 8.18
N ARG A 158 11.58 1.87 8.49
CA ARG A 158 11.88 2.76 9.63
C ARG A 158 11.02 2.49 10.86
N LEU A 159 10.11 1.51 10.84
CA LEU A 159 9.24 1.17 11.98
C LEU A 159 10.05 0.55 13.13
N ALA A 160 11.06 -0.27 12.80
CA ALA A 160 11.97 -0.84 13.78
C ALA A 160 12.86 0.20 14.49
N ALA A 161 13.11 1.36 13.87
CA ALA A 161 14.05 2.37 14.37
C ALA A 161 13.40 3.47 15.24
N LYS A 162 12.07 3.61 15.23
CA LYS A 162 11.35 4.63 16.01
C LYS A 162 10.28 3.97 16.86
N GLY A 163 10.44 4.05 18.17
CA GLY A 163 9.63 3.34 19.17
C GLY A 163 8.11 3.30 18.91
N THR A 164 7.49 2.25 19.43
CA THR A 164 6.11 1.81 19.17
C THR A 164 5.00 2.82 19.48
N ARG A 165 5.29 3.90 20.24
CA ARG A 165 4.28 4.92 20.64
C ARG A 165 3.65 5.69 19.48
N SER A 166 4.28 5.71 18.29
CA SER A 166 3.74 6.41 17.11
C SER A 166 2.96 5.51 16.14
N LEU A 167 2.74 4.24 16.51
CA LEU A 167 2.15 3.23 15.63
C LEU A 167 0.72 2.89 16.03
N LEU A 168 -0.13 2.80 15.02
CA LEU A 168 -1.49 2.30 15.14
C LEU A 168 -1.52 0.82 14.82
N LYS A 169 -1.84 0.03 15.84
CA LYS A 169 -2.08 -1.40 15.72
C LYS A 169 -3.48 -1.68 15.15
N VAL A 170 -3.53 -2.41 14.04
CA VAL A 170 -4.73 -2.86 13.35
C VAL A 170 -4.74 -4.39 13.35
N SER A 171 -5.82 -5.01 13.85
CA SER A 171 -6.00 -6.46 13.78
C SER A 171 -6.47 -6.84 12.38
N VAL A 172 -5.87 -7.87 11.79
CA VAL A 172 -6.19 -8.39 10.46
C VAL A 172 -6.09 -9.91 10.48
N ALA A 173 -7.21 -10.60 10.21
CA ALA A 173 -7.29 -12.06 10.28
C ALA A 173 -6.63 -12.60 11.57
N ALA A 174 -5.72 -13.58 11.47
CA ALA A 174 -5.02 -14.15 12.63
C ALA A 174 -3.86 -13.28 13.17
N SER A 175 -3.59 -12.11 12.58
CA SER A 175 -2.41 -11.30 12.88
C SER A 175 -2.71 -9.82 13.06
N ARG A 176 -1.66 -8.99 13.02
CA ARG A 176 -1.71 -7.55 13.23
C ARG A 176 -0.76 -6.80 12.33
N LEU A 177 -1.18 -5.60 11.93
CA LEU A 177 -0.40 -4.63 11.18
C LEU A 177 -0.21 -3.35 11.99
N TYR A 178 0.91 -2.69 11.75
CA TYR A 178 1.27 -1.43 12.39
C TYR A 178 1.45 -0.33 11.34
N PHE A 179 0.67 0.73 11.46
CA PHE A 179 0.71 1.89 10.58
C PHE A 179 1.17 3.14 11.31
N ARG A 180 1.88 4.04 10.63
CA ARG A 180 2.27 5.33 11.22
C ARG A 180 1.06 6.23 11.43
N ALA A 181 1.00 6.87 12.59
CA ALA A 181 -0.04 7.85 12.92
C ALA A 181 0.25 9.27 12.41
N SER A 182 1.42 9.53 11.81
CA SER A 182 1.92 10.89 11.55
C SER A 182 0.99 11.72 10.67
N ILE A 183 0.39 11.14 9.63
CA ILE A 183 -0.54 11.86 8.76
C ILE A 183 -1.83 12.25 9.49
N ALA A 184 -2.31 11.42 10.42
CA ALA A 184 -3.47 11.72 11.24
C ALA A 184 -3.16 12.79 12.30
N GLN A 185 -1.97 12.74 12.91
CA GLN A 185 -1.49 13.77 13.82
C GLN A 185 -1.36 15.12 13.12
N LEU A 186 -0.85 15.13 11.88
CA LEU A 186 -0.78 16.32 11.05
C LEU A 186 -2.17 16.89 10.78
N ALA A 187 -3.09 16.03 10.34
CA ALA A 187 -4.46 16.43 10.04
C ALA A 187 -5.17 17.01 11.27
N PHE A 188 -4.95 16.43 12.45
CA PHE A 188 -5.45 16.99 13.70
C PHE A 188 -4.88 18.38 13.97
N ARG A 189 -3.55 18.53 13.92
CA ARG A 189 -2.86 19.79 14.23
C ARG A 189 -3.32 20.94 13.33
N PHE A 190 -3.53 20.68 12.06
CA PHE A 190 -3.87 21.69 11.06
C PHE A 190 -5.35 21.69 10.65
N HIS A 191 -6.20 20.96 11.37
CA HIS A 191 -7.65 20.86 11.07
C HIS A 191 -7.96 20.42 9.63
N ILE A 192 -7.11 19.58 9.06
CA ILE A 192 -7.24 19.11 7.68
C ILE A 192 -8.24 17.93 7.63
N PRO A 193 -9.23 17.94 6.73
CA PRO A 193 -10.11 16.79 6.55
C PRO A 193 -9.37 15.58 5.98
N LEU A 194 -9.70 14.39 6.47
CA LEU A 194 -9.18 13.11 5.98
C LEU A 194 -10.27 12.27 5.31
N ALA A 195 -9.98 11.69 4.16
CA ALA A 195 -10.80 10.65 3.57
C ALA A 195 -9.94 9.43 3.23
N PHE A 196 -10.56 8.24 3.20
CA PHE A 196 -9.96 7.05 2.60
C PHE A 196 -10.61 6.83 1.24
N LEU A 197 -9.79 6.56 0.22
CA LEU A 197 -10.20 6.28 -1.15
C LEU A 197 -9.53 5.00 -1.61
N LEU A 198 -10.31 4.02 -2.05
CA LEU A 198 -9.83 2.73 -2.54
C LEU A 198 -10.29 2.51 -3.98
N MET A 199 -9.57 1.67 -4.72
CA MET A 199 -10.10 1.01 -5.92
C MET A 199 -10.64 -0.36 -5.49
N GLU A 200 -11.95 -0.53 -5.48
CA GLU A 200 -12.61 -1.76 -5.04
C GLU A 200 -13.32 -2.48 -6.17
N LYS A 201 -13.28 -3.80 -6.14
CA LYS A 201 -14.03 -4.63 -7.07
C LYS A 201 -15.52 -4.57 -6.75
N ASN A 202 -16.31 -4.13 -7.71
CA ASN A 202 -17.77 -4.16 -7.67
C ASN A 202 -18.23 -5.60 -7.87
N GLU A 203 -19.03 -6.11 -6.94
CA GLU A 203 -19.47 -7.52 -6.93
C GLU A 203 -20.49 -7.82 -8.03
N ASN A 204 -21.21 -6.81 -8.52
CA ASN A 204 -22.28 -7.00 -9.51
C ASN A 204 -21.73 -7.14 -10.94
N ASN A 205 -20.69 -6.37 -11.28
CA ASN A 205 -20.14 -6.32 -12.65
C ASN A 205 -18.65 -6.72 -12.73
N GLY A 206 -17.99 -6.96 -11.60
CA GLY A 206 -16.59 -7.35 -11.52
C GLY A 206 -15.57 -6.24 -11.83
N LEU A 207 -16.04 -5.01 -12.12
CA LEU A 207 -15.19 -3.85 -12.43
C LEU A 207 -14.58 -3.24 -11.18
N TRP A 208 -13.48 -2.49 -11.33
CA TRP A 208 -12.84 -1.77 -10.24
C TRP A 208 -13.35 -0.34 -10.19
N ASN A 209 -14.02 0.02 -9.10
CA ASN A 209 -14.61 1.34 -8.90
C ASN A 209 -13.92 2.08 -7.74
N LEU A 210 -13.98 3.41 -7.77
CA LEU A 210 -13.58 4.20 -6.62
C LEU A 210 -14.52 3.94 -5.44
N ALA A 211 -13.99 3.91 -4.22
CA ALA A 211 -14.75 3.82 -3.00
C ALA A 211 -14.25 4.87 -2.01
N LEU A 212 -15.01 5.96 -1.88
CA LEU A 212 -14.70 7.06 -0.97
C LEU A 212 -15.43 6.87 0.37
N SER A 213 -14.68 6.95 1.46
CA SER A 213 -15.24 6.93 2.80
C SER A 213 -15.65 8.33 3.28
N LYS A 214 -16.66 8.41 4.17
CA LYS A 214 -17.09 9.66 4.80
C LYS A 214 -15.92 10.44 5.39
N ARG A 215 -15.81 11.73 5.07
CA ARG A 215 -14.76 12.63 5.57
C ARG A 215 -14.64 12.59 7.11
N LEU A 216 -13.41 12.59 7.59
CA LEU A 216 -13.04 12.64 8.99
C LEU A 216 -12.38 14.00 9.26
N SER A 217 -13.13 14.91 9.87
CA SER A 217 -12.65 16.25 10.24
C SER A 217 -12.60 16.39 11.76
N CYS A 218 -11.73 17.26 12.25
CA CYS A 218 -11.66 17.59 13.68
C CYS A 218 -12.99 18.17 14.16
N LYS A 219 -13.51 17.65 15.28
CA LYS A 219 -14.67 18.25 15.94
C LYS A 219 -14.23 19.45 16.77
N ARG A 220 -15.15 20.38 17.03
CA ARG A 220 -14.92 21.51 17.94
C ARG A 220 -14.48 20.98 19.32
N ALA A 221 -13.38 21.52 19.84
CA ALA A 221 -12.76 21.13 21.12
C ALA A 221 -12.38 19.64 21.23
N GLU A 222 -12.23 18.91 20.12
CA GLU A 222 -11.73 17.54 20.13
C GLU A 222 -10.26 17.50 20.56
N GLN A 223 -9.94 16.61 21.51
CA GLN A 223 -8.57 16.33 21.90
C GLN A 223 -7.93 15.33 20.92
N LEU A 224 -6.59 15.36 20.81
CA LEU A 224 -5.84 14.49 19.89
C LEU A 224 -6.22 13.01 20.05
N ASP A 225 -6.31 12.52 21.28
CA ASP A 225 -6.67 11.12 21.56
C ASP A 225 -8.06 10.74 21.03
N GLY A 226 -9.02 11.67 21.11
CA GLY A 226 -10.36 11.48 20.57
C GLY A 226 -10.33 11.36 19.04
N PHE A 227 -9.60 12.25 18.38
CA PHE A 227 -9.41 12.20 16.93
C PHE A 227 -8.72 10.91 16.49
N MET A 228 -7.62 10.53 17.18
CA MET A 228 -6.84 9.33 16.89
C MET A 228 -7.66 8.04 17.05
N LYS A 229 -8.56 7.97 18.06
CA LYS A 229 -9.50 6.84 18.21
C LYS A 229 -10.44 6.70 17.01
N ARG A 230 -11.01 7.80 16.51
CA ARG A 230 -11.89 7.78 15.33
C ARG A 230 -11.10 7.43 14.06
N PHE A 231 -9.90 7.99 13.89
CA PHE A 231 -9.01 7.65 12.79
C PHE A 231 -8.68 6.17 12.78
N LYS A 232 -8.25 5.62 13.93
CA LYS A 232 -7.95 4.18 14.09
C LYS A 232 -9.15 3.31 13.75
N ARG A 233 -10.35 3.67 14.22
CA ARG A 233 -11.58 2.93 13.87
C ARG A 233 -11.81 2.91 12.36
N LYS A 234 -11.65 4.06 11.71
CA LYS A 234 -11.82 4.18 10.26
C LYS A 234 -10.76 3.38 9.50
N LEU A 235 -9.51 3.43 9.94
CA LEU A 235 -8.41 2.62 9.40
C LEU A 235 -8.71 1.12 9.54
N ASN A 236 -9.12 0.64 10.72
CA ASN A 236 -9.51 -0.75 10.92
C ASN A 236 -10.64 -1.16 9.96
N THR A 237 -11.67 -0.34 9.81
CA THR A 237 -12.77 -0.60 8.87
C THR A 237 -12.27 -0.69 7.43
N THR A 238 -11.39 0.22 7.00
CA THR A 238 -10.81 0.23 5.65
C THR A 238 -9.96 -1.01 5.39
N ILE A 239 -9.08 -1.39 6.31
CA ILE A 239 -8.23 -2.59 6.16
C ILE A 239 -9.08 -3.86 6.14
N ASN A 240 -10.07 -3.98 7.03
CA ASN A 240 -10.98 -5.13 7.00
C ASN A 240 -11.76 -5.19 5.69
N ARG A 241 -12.15 -4.04 5.12
CA ARG A 241 -12.81 -3.99 3.82
C ARG A 241 -11.92 -4.49 2.68
N ILE A 242 -10.64 -4.09 2.67
CA ILE A 242 -9.63 -4.62 1.72
C ILE A 242 -9.55 -6.14 1.80
N VAL A 243 -9.46 -6.68 3.02
CA VAL A 243 -9.26 -8.10 3.27
C VAL A 243 -10.51 -8.91 2.89
N MET A 244 -11.69 -8.43 3.26
CA MET A 244 -12.96 -9.12 3.00
C MET A 244 -13.37 -9.09 1.52
N LYS A 245 -12.99 -8.04 0.76
CA LYS A 245 -13.39 -7.91 -0.64
C LYS A 245 -12.51 -8.72 -1.59
N GLU A 246 -11.21 -8.47 -1.59
CA GLU A 246 -10.27 -9.18 -2.47
C GLU A 246 -8.84 -9.03 -1.95
N TRP A 247 -8.52 -9.70 -0.85
CA TRP A 247 -7.22 -9.56 -0.21
C TRP A 247 -6.03 -9.79 -1.16
N THR A 248 -6.15 -10.65 -2.18
CA THR A 248 -5.09 -10.90 -3.15
C THR A 248 -4.81 -9.73 -4.10
N ALA A 249 -5.67 -8.71 -4.13
CA ALA A 249 -5.43 -7.47 -4.88
C ALA A 249 -4.55 -6.46 -4.14
N TRP A 250 -4.12 -6.75 -2.90
CA TRP A 250 -3.14 -5.94 -2.19
C TRP A 250 -1.71 -6.23 -2.67
N GLU A 251 -1.01 -5.23 -3.21
CA GLU A 251 0.36 -5.38 -3.77
C GLU A 251 1.36 -5.88 -2.72
N ASN A 252 1.23 -5.40 -1.48
CA ASN A 252 2.31 -5.45 -0.49
C ASN A 252 2.43 -6.76 0.29
N TRP A 253 1.73 -7.82 -0.08
CA TRP A 253 1.87 -9.13 0.57
C TRP A 253 3.32 -9.61 0.72
N PRO A 254 4.22 -9.47 -0.27
CA PRO A 254 5.63 -9.85 -0.10
C PRO A 254 6.39 -8.99 0.92
N LEU A 255 5.89 -7.81 1.25
CA LEU A 255 6.56 -6.78 2.07
C LEU A 255 5.84 -6.51 3.40
N ILE A 256 4.71 -7.17 3.64
CA ILE A 256 3.82 -6.86 4.77
C ILE A 256 4.48 -7.10 6.13
N HIS A 257 5.52 -7.92 6.18
CA HIS A 257 6.33 -8.16 7.37
C HIS A 257 7.01 -6.91 7.92
N PHE A 258 7.31 -5.92 7.08
CA PHE A 258 7.86 -4.66 7.56
C PHE A 258 6.86 -3.86 8.40
N TYR A 259 5.56 -4.19 8.31
CA TYR A 259 4.49 -3.63 9.13
C TYR A 259 4.27 -4.41 10.44
N GLN A 260 5.19 -5.30 10.80
CA GLN A 260 5.14 -6.15 12.00
C GLN A 260 6.47 -6.01 12.78
N PRO A 261 6.72 -4.87 13.46
CA PRO A 261 7.99 -4.59 14.13
C PRO A 261 8.39 -5.65 15.17
N GLU A 262 7.42 -6.34 15.76
CA GLU A 262 7.64 -7.44 16.69
C GLU A 262 8.40 -8.61 16.06
N LEU A 263 8.27 -8.83 14.74
CA LEU A 263 9.02 -9.86 14.02
C LEU A 263 10.51 -9.48 13.85
N TRP A 264 10.87 -8.22 14.10
CA TRP A 264 12.27 -7.77 14.17
C TRP A 264 12.86 -7.98 15.57
N GLU A 265 12.03 -7.86 16.61
CA GLU A 265 12.44 -8.00 18.02
C GLU A 265 12.53 -9.46 18.48
N THR A 266 11.81 -10.37 17.82
CA THR A 266 12.05 -11.81 17.97
C THR A 266 13.41 -12.12 17.36
N GLY A 267 14.47 -11.97 18.18
CA GLY A 267 15.79 -12.49 17.86
C GLY A 267 15.67 -13.93 17.36
N VAL A 268 16.60 -14.36 16.50
CA VAL A 268 16.67 -15.71 15.94
C VAL A 268 16.73 -16.72 17.09
N VAL A 269 15.57 -17.11 17.61
CA VAL A 269 15.49 -18.21 18.55
C VAL A 269 15.77 -19.42 17.68
N LEU A 270 16.95 -20.01 17.85
CA LEU A 270 17.36 -21.32 17.35
C LEU A 270 16.45 -22.40 17.98
N LYS A 271 15.16 -22.35 17.70
CA LYS A 271 14.19 -23.37 18.06
C LYS A 271 13.25 -23.54 16.89
N ASN A 272 13.63 -24.47 16.02
CA ASN A 272 12.82 -25.65 15.65
C ASN A 272 13.40 -26.27 14.38
N LYS A 273 13.12 -27.56 14.19
CA LYS A 273 13.33 -28.23 12.90
C LYS A 273 12.60 -27.42 11.81
N PRO A 274 13.22 -27.21 10.64
CA PRO A 274 12.58 -26.48 9.56
C PRO A 274 11.26 -27.16 9.24
N THR A 275 10.16 -26.41 9.35
CA THR A 275 8.82 -27.01 9.35
C THR A 275 8.17 -26.92 7.97
N TRP A 276 8.48 -25.87 7.22
CA TRP A 276 7.92 -25.68 5.88
C TRP A 276 8.94 -25.00 4.97
N ILE A 277 9.53 -25.82 4.09
CA ILE A 277 10.73 -25.47 3.33
C ILE A 277 10.37 -25.21 1.87
N MET A 278 10.84 -24.10 1.32
CA MET A 278 10.78 -23.80 -0.11
C MET A 278 12.20 -23.76 -0.70
N PRO A 279 12.50 -24.56 -1.73
CA PRO A 279 13.78 -24.44 -2.43
C PRO A 279 13.82 -23.13 -3.21
N ILE A 280 14.93 -22.41 -3.10
CA ILE A 280 15.16 -21.13 -3.76
C ILE A 280 16.58 -21.08 -4.31
N TRP A 281 16.74 -20.38 -5.43
CA TRP A 281 18.02 -20.18 -6.09
C TRP A 281 18.35 -18.69 -6.09
N LEU A 282 19.50 -18.31 -5.56
CA LEU A 282 20.01 -16.94 -5.59
C LEU A 282 21.36 -16.96 -6.30
N GLY A 283 21.35 -16.59 -7.58
CA GLY A 283 22.50 -16.78 -8.47
C GLY A 283 22.80 -18.27 -8.64
N GLN A 284 24.04 -18.68 -8.35
CA GLN A 284 24.50 -20.08 -8.44
C GLN A 284 24.34 -20.86 -7.13
N ARG A 285 23.75 -20.25 -6.09
CA ARG A 285 23.60 -20.86 -4.76
C ARG A 285 22.16 -21.30 -4.54
N ALA A 286 22.00 -22.50 -3.99
CA ALA A 286 20.71 -23.05 -3.63
C ALA A 286 20.48 -22.91 -2.11
N PHE A 287 19.27 -22.56 -1.71
CA PHE A 287 18.87 -22.47 -0.30
C PHE A 287 17.52 -23.14 -0.10
N PHE A 288 17.28 -23.52 1.15
CA PHE A 288 15.98 -23.80 1.70
C PHE A 288 15.50 -22.58 2.47
N PHE A 289 14.36 -22.03 2.09
CA PHE A 289 13.68 -20.98 2.85
C PHE A 289 12.63 -21.61 3.75
N ASP A 290 12.78 -21.45 5.06
CA ASP A 290 11.74 -21.81 6.02
C ASP A 290 10.71 -20.69 6.06
N ALA A 291 9.56 -20.90 5.44
CA ALA A 291 8.51 -19.89 5.34
C ALA A 291 7.91 -19.52 6.71
N LYS A 292 7.89 -20.47 7.64
CA LYS A 292 7.36 -20.25 8.99
C LYS A 292 8.29 -19.38 9.83
N ASN A 293 9.59 -19.67 9.78
CA ASN A 293 10.61 -18.96 10.58
C ASN A 293 11.30 -17.81 9.83
N ARG A 294 11.03 -17.66 8.53
CA ARG A 294 11.65 -16.70 7.60
C ARG A 294 13.18 -16.79 7.57
N GLN A 295 13.70 -18.01 7.61
CA GLN A 295 15.13 -18.31 7.66
C GLN A 295 15.61 -18.94 6.36
N PHE A 296 16.86 -18.66 6.00
CA PHE A 296 17.53 -19.24 4.84
C PHE A 296 18.56 -20.25 5.32
N PHE A 297 18.51 -21.46 4.76
CA PHE A 297 19.48 -22.53 4.99
C PHE A 297 20.18 -22.82 3.66
N GLU A 298 21.46 -22.47 3.55
CA GLU A 298 22.23 -22.71 2.34
C GLU A 298 22.50 -24.21 2.15
N LEU A 299 22.24 -24.69 0.94
CA LEU A 299 22.63 -26.02 0.51
C LEU A 299 24.10 -25.97 0.08
N LYS A 300 24.98 -26.59 0.88
CA LYS A 300 26.36 -26.82 0.45
C LYS A 300 26.35 -27.80 -0.72
N THR A 301 26.53 -27.31 -1.94
CA THR A 301 26.57 -28.09 -3.19
C THR A 301 27.80 -28.99 -3.34
N GLY A 302 28.60 -29.17 -2.28
CA GLY A 302 29.86 -29.92 -2.31
C GLY A 302 29.76 -31.40 -2.70
N ASN A 303 28.57 -32.01 -2.75
CA ASN A 303 28.40 -33.45 -3.05
C ASN A 303 27.17 -33.82 -3.89
N LEU A 304 26.38 -32.87 -4.42
CA LEU A 304 25.13 -33.18 -5.14
C LEU A 304 25.28 -33.36 -6.67
N LEU A 305 26.50 -33.22 -7.21
CA LEU A 305 26.84 -33.45 -8.63
C LEU A 305 27.64 -34.75 -8.85
N LYS A 306 27.66 -35.65 -7.86
CA LYS A 306 28.22 -37.00 -7.97
C LYS A 306 27.17 -38.02 -7.53
N GLY A 307 26.22 -38.29 -8.42
CA GLY A 307 25.17 -39.29 -8.24
C GLY A 307 24.42 -39.46 -9.54
#